data_AF-A0A931G132-F1
#
_entry.id   AF-A0A931G132-F1
#
_cell.length_a   1.000
_cell.length_b   1.000
_cell.length_c   1.000
_cell.angle_alpha   90.00
_cell.angle_beta   90.00
_cell.angle_gamma   90.00
#
_symmetry.space_group_name_H-M   'P 1'
#
loop_
_entity.id
_entity.type
_entity.pdbx_description
1 polymer ?
#
loop_
_entity_poly.entity_id
_entity_poly.type
_entity_poly.pdbx_seq_one_letter_code
_entity_poly.pdbx_strand_id
1 'polypeptide(L)'
;MRIHRPTLLSLVLLLLITGVVVRLGDRLAEPDAVPVAATVTDDAGDELATTTYDGPMIRRRAAIAIHPVAGADRAAIARELRAVAAREEVGELTDSTFAVFSAEMLEYLVPELTLVMPEGVSVHRAEAFMRDFRPASVGFYLVETVLVHDLTFAVLPVAGVAPATVRDRIDAEGVLADSLNRYETTVQPAGVTVRYFGAVLSDGQIARVRASIGRAAGVPAERVLVEASRPGAGVDLSHGVPNLVEPPHGH
;
A
#
# COMPACT_ATOMS: atom_id res chain seq x y z
N MET A 1 26.41 -79.67 17.04
CA MET A 1 26.96 -80.04 18.37
C MET A 1 26.47 -79.00 19.39
N ARG A 2 25.70 -79.38 20.43
CA ARG A 2 25.19 -78.57 21.58
C ARG A 2 24.57 -77.19 21.22
N ILE A 3 23.26 -76.93 21.25
CA ILE A 3 22.22 -77.09 22.30
C ILE A 3 22.62 -76.50 23.68
N HIS A 4 22.10 -75.31 24.00
CA HIS A 4 21.26 -75.03 25.19
C HIS A 4 20.73 -73.57 25.21
N ARG A 5 19.43 -73.39 25.48
CA ARG A 5 18.85 -72.17 26.11
C ARG A 5 18.65 -72.49 27.60
N PRO A 6 18.86 -71.53 28.52
CA PRO A 6 17.74 -70.98 29.31
C PRO A 6 17.97 -69.50 29.75
N THR A 7 17.11 -68.74 30.48
CA THR A 7 15.62 -68.59 30.57
C THR A 7 15.29 -67.31 31.38
N LEU A 8 14.19 -66.61 31.05
CA LEU A 8 13.26 -65.91 31.97
C LEU A 8 13.69 -64.71 32.86
N LEU A 9 12.73 -63.77 33.02
CA LEU A 9 12.50 -62.86 34.18
C LEU A 9 13.61 -61.83 34.52
N SER A 10 13.34 -60.69 35.19
CA SER A 10 12.11 -59.87 35.40
C SER A 10 12.53 -58.56 36.09
N LEU A 11 11.56 -57.65 36.31
CA LEU A 11 11.62 -56.48 37.20
C LEU A 11 12.66 -55.38 36.82
N VAL A 12 12.31 -54.13 36.51
CA VAL A 12 11.53 -53.11 37.26
C VAL A 12 12.40 -52.28 38.21
N LEU A 13 12.20 -50.95 38.10
CA LEU A 13 12.40 -49.90 39.12
C LEU A 13 13.76 -49.19 39.31
N LEU A 14 13.66 -47.87 39.12
CA LEU A 14 13.93 -46.80 40.12
C LEU A 14 15.28 -46.06 40.16
N LEU A 15 15.13 -44.75 40.41
CA LEU A 15 16.07 -43.72 40.85
C LEU A 15 17.27 -43.42 39.92
N LEU A 16 17.34 -42.22 39.33
CA LEU A 16 17.73 -40.96 40.01
C LEU A 16 19.10 -41.03 40.67
N ILE A 17 20.14 -40.74 39.88
CA ILE A 17 21.45 -40.30 40.40
C ILE A 17 21.87 -39.03 39.64
N THR A 18 21.93 -37.95 40.43
CA THR A 18 22.70 -36.71 40.30
C THR A 18 23.82 -36.61 39.25
N GLY A 19 23.94 -35.44 38.62
CA GLY A 19 25.11 -35.04 37.83
C GLY A 19 25.23 -33.51 37.68
N VAL A 20 25.87 -32.83 38.64
CA VAL A 20 26.23 -31.41 38.54
C VAL A 20 27.51 -31.25 37.72
N VAL A 21 27.48 -30.45 36.65
CA VAL A 21 28.68 -29.75 36.14
C VAL A 21 28.28 -28.36 35.64
N VAL A 22 28.76 -27.32 36.31
CA VAL A 22 28.76 -25.95 35.78
C VAL A 22 29.80 -25.87 34.66
N ARG A 23 29.42 -25.33 33.49
CA ARG A 23 30.40 -24.81 32.54
C ARG A 23 29.98 -23.43 32.05
N LEU A 24 30.85 -22.47 32.34
CA LEU A 24 30.75 -21.06 31.98
C LEU A 24 30.71 -20.91 30.44
N GLY A 25 29.80 -20.07 29.95
CA GLY A 25 29.69 -19.73 28.53
C GLY A 25 28.65 -18.63 28.34
N ASP A 26 29.10 -17.46 27.91
CA ASP A 26 28.25 -16.27 27.77
C ASP A 26 27.07 -16.48 26.83
N ARG A 27 25.87 -16.20 27.35
CA ARG A 27 24.86 -15.38 26.68
C ARG A 27 23.86 -14.93 27.73
N LEU A 28 23.87 -13.63 28.02
CA LEU A 28 22.70 -12.96 28.59
C LEU A 28 21.55 -13.24 27.60
N ALA A 29 20.51 -13.90 28.07
CA ALA A 29 19.28 -13.98 27.29
C ALA A 29 18.75 -12.55 27.14
N GLU A 30 18.66 -12.07 25.90
CA GLU A 30 17.84 -10.90 25.62
C GLU A 30 16.41 -11.21 26.11
N PRO A 31 15.72 -10.25 26.76
CA PRO A 31 14.33 -10.46 27.12
C PRO A 31 13.55 -10.72 25.83
N ASP A 32 12.72 -11.76 25.82
CA ASP A 32 11.84 -12.07 24.70
C ASP A 32 11.11 -10.80 24.27
N ALA A 33 11.38 -10.35 23.03
CA ALA A 33 10.71 -9.21 22.47
C ALA A 33 9.23 -9.56 22.32
N VAL A 34 8.42 -9.11 23.29
CA VAL A 34 6.97 -9.25 23.27
C VAL A 34 6.48 -8.70 21.92
N PRO A 35 5.81 -9.51 21.07
CA PRO A 35 5.28 -9.00 19.83
C PRO A 35 4.15 -8.03 20.16
N VAL A 36 4.45 -6.73 20.12
CA VAL A 36 3.46 -5.67 20.24
C VAL A 36 2.67 -5.63 18.94
N ALA A 37 1.64 -6.47 18.87
CA ALA A 37 0.68 -6.49 17.78
C ALA A 37 -0.59 -5.72 18.18
N ALA A 38 -1.18 -5.05 17.20
CA ALA A 38 -2.51 -4.43 17.20
C ALA A 38 -2.73 -3.21 18.12
N THR A 39 -2.56 -2.02 17.54
CA THR A 39 -3.69 -1.07 17.50
C THR A 39 -4.45 -1.30 16.20
N VAL A 40 -5.63 -1.92 16.28
CA VAL A 40 -6.58 -1.97 15.18
C VAL A 40 -7.51 -0.78 15.35
N THR A 41 -7.32 0.26 14.54
CA THR A 41 -8.32 1.28 14.24
C THR A 41 -9.01 0.87 12.93
N ASP A 42 -9.94 -0.08 13.05
CA ASP A 42 -10.77 -0.50 11.92
C ASP A 42 -11.73 0.65 11.58
N ASP A 43 -11.69 1.10 10.33
CA ASP A 43 -12.78 1.78 9.62
C ASP A 43 -13.43 3.00 10.33
N ALA A 44 -12.61 3.89 10.89
CA ALA A 44 -12.99 5.29 11.08
C ALA A 44 -12.41 6.11 9.92
N GLY A 45 -13.27 6.55 8.99
CA GLY A 45 -12.88 7.21 7.72
C GLY A 45 -12.23 8.59 7.83
N ASP A 46 -11.76 8.96 9.02
CA ASP A 46 -11.32 10.31 9.41
C ASP A 46 -9.84 10.37 9.82
N GLU A 47 -9.19 9.23 10.09
CA GLU A 47 -7.76 9.15 10.44
C GLU A 47 -6.94 8.44 9.34
N LEU A 48 -5.73 8.92 9.08
CA LEU A 48 -4.81 8.26 8.16
C LEU A 48 -4.43 6.87 8.69
N ALA A 49 -4.73 5.84 7.90
CA ALA A 49 -4.47 4.46 8.24
C ALA A 49 -2.99 4.23 8.62
N THR A 50 -2.75 3.71 9.83
CA THR A 50 -1.43 3.21 10.22
C THR A 50 -1.06 2.01 9.36
N THR A 51 0.10 2.03 8.73
CA THR A 51 0.58 1.01 7.80
C THR A 51 2.06 0.71 8.02
N THR A 52 2.45 -0.56 7.87
CA THR A 52 3.84 -1.01 7.82
C THR A 52 4.39 -1.08 6.38
N TYR A 53 3.54 -0.80 5.39
CA TYR A 53 3.90 -0.66 3.98
C TYR A 53 4.27 0.79 3.65
N ASP A 54 5.22 1.35 4.39
CA ASP A 54 5.63 2.75 4.32
C ASP A 54 6.98 2.95 3.59
N GLY A 55 7.70 4.02 3.92
CA GLY A 55 9.00 4.34 3.33
C GLY A 55 8.87 4.49 1.81
N PRO A 56 9.62 3.73 0.99
CA PRO A 56 9.55 3.81 -0.47
C PRO A 56 8.15 3.64 -1.07
N MET A 57 7.22 3.02 -0.36
CA MET A 57 5.85 2.78 -0.84
C MET A 57 4.94 4.00 -0.72
N ILE A 58 5.27 4.95 0.16
CA ILE A 58 4.51 6.19 0.38
C ILE A 58 5.23 7.38 -0.23
N ARG A 59 4.46 8.24 -0.88
CA ARG A 59 4.93 9.39 -1.64
C ARG A 59 4.23 10.66 -1.16
N ARG A 60 5.00 11.66 -0.73
CA ARG A 60 4.51 13.04 -0.55
C ARG A 60 4.31 13.66 -1.95
N ARG A 61 3.14 14.24 -2.20
CA ARG A 61 2.78 14.90 -3.47
C ARG A 61 1.93 16.12 -3.21
N ALA A 62 1.95 17.11 -4.11
CA ALA A 62 0.83 18.04 -4.23
C ALA A 62 -0.31 17.34 -4.99
N ALA A 63 -1.55 17.52 -4.55
CA ALA A 63 -2.74 17.07 -5.26
C ALA A 63 -3.72 18.22 -5.46
N ILE A 64 -4.35 18.23 -6.63
CA ILE A 64 -5.35 19.22 -7.03
C ILE A 64 -6.73 18.54 -6.93
N ALA A 65 -7.57 19.12 -6.10
CA ALA A 65 -8.97 18.78 -5.98
C ALA A 65 -9.79 19.69 -6.89
N ILE A 66 -10.67 19.10 -7.70
CA ILE A 66 -11.42 19.83 -8.72
C ILE A 66 -12.91 19.56 -8.53
N HIS A 67 -13.67 20.64 -8.37
CA HIS A 67 -15.12 20.64 -8.51
C HIS A 67 -15.49 21.35 -9.82
N PRO A 68 -15.93 20.59 -10.85
CA PRO A 68 -16.32 21.14 -12.14
C PRO A 68 -17.53 22.08 -12.03
N VAL A 69 -17.79 22.87 -13.08
CA VAL A 69 -19.12 23.47 -13.25
C VAL A 69 -20.14 22.38 -13.56
N ALA A 70 -21.40 22.58 -13.15
CA ALA A 70 -22.45 21.58 -13.32
C ALA A 70 -22.59 21.10 -14.77
N GLY A 71 -22.48 19.77 -14.97
CA GLY A 71 -22.59 19.13 -16.28
C GLY A 71 -21.32 19.14 -17.14
N ALA A 72 -20.18 19.60 -16.63
CA ALA A 72 -18.91 19.55 -17.36
C ALA A 72 -18.36 18.12 -17.52
N ASP A 73 -17.72 17.83 -18.67
CA ASP A 73 -16.99 16.57 -18.89
C ASP A 73 -15.70 16.54 -18.06
N ARG A 74 -15.74 15.78 -16.96
CA ARG A 74 -14.59 15.52 -16.07
C ARG A 74 -13.40 14.92 -16.83
N ALA A 75 -13.65 14.07 -17.82
CA ALA A 75 -12.60 13.49 -18.64
C ALA A 75 -12.01 14.52 -19.62
N ALA A 76 -12.78 15.50 -20.09
CA ALA A 76 -12.25 16.64 -20.86
C ALA A 76 -11.34 17.51 -19.99
N ILE A 77 -11.77 17.87 -18.79
CA ILE A 77 -10.96 18.64 -17.82
C ILE A 77 -9.63 17.93 -17.56
N ALA A 78 -9.67 16.63 -17.26
CA ALA A 78 -8.47 15.85 -17.00
C ALA A 78 -7.54 15.74 -18.23
N ARG A 79 -8.08 15.60 -19.44
CA ARG A 79 -7.31 15.61 -20.70
C ARG A 79 -6.66 16.97 -20.96
N GLU A 80 -7.40 18.06 -20.76
CA GLU A 80 -6.92 19.43 -20.97
C GLU A 80 -5.78 19.76 -20.00
N LEU A 81 -5.98 19.53 -18.70
CA LEU A 81 -4.94 19.75 -17.68
C LEU A 81 -3.69 18.91 -17.93
N ARG A 82 -3.83 17.64 -18.37
CA ARG A 82 -2.69 16.80 -18.78
C ARG A 82 -1.95 17.36 -19.99
N ALA A 83 -2.68 17.81 -21.01
CA ALA A 83 -2.09 18.39 -22.21
C ALA A 83 -1.32 19.68 -21.88
N VAL A 84 -1.84 20.50 -20.96
CA VAL A 84 -1.12 21.68 -20.46
C VAL A 84 0.09 21.28 -19.60
N ALA A 85 -0.04 20.37 -18.64
CA ALA A 85 1.08 19.93 -17.81
C ALA A 85 2.24 19.32 -18.62
N ALA A 86 1.94 18.66 -19.74
CA ALA A 86 2.94 18.19 -20.70
C ALA A 86 3.59 19.35 -21.49
N ARG A 87 2.82 20.36 -21.93
CA ARG A 87 3.32 21.52 -22.68
C ARG A 87 4.19 22.45 -21.82
N GLU A 88 3.84 22.62 -20.56
CA GLU A 88 4.54 23.49 -19.59
C GLU A 88 5.63 22.74 -18.79
N GLU A 89 6.00 21.53 -19.25
CA GLU A 89 7.05 20.67 -18.65
C GLU A 89 6.87 20.42 -17.13
N VAL A 90 5.62 20.41 -16.66
CA VAL A 90 5.27 20.11 -15.26
C VAL A 90 5.37 18.61 -14.98
N GLY A 91 5.00 17.78 -15.97
CA GLY A 91 5.06 16.32 -15.93
C GLY A 91 3.68 15.63 -15.90
N GLU A 92 3.66 14.35 -15.58
CA GLU A 92 2.44 13.51 -15.61
C GLU A 92 1.49 13.80 -14.44
N LEU A 93 0.26 14.22 -14.75
CA LEU A 93 -0.82 14.31 -13.74
C LEU A 93 -1.53 12.96 -13.61
N THR A 94 -1.39 12.31 -12.46
CA THR A 94 -1.99 10.99 -12.19
C THR A 94 -3.41 11.14 -11.63
N ASP A 95 -4.38 10.38 -12.12
CA ASP A 95 -5.72 10.31 -11.50
C ASP A 95 -5.61 9.70 -10.11
N SER A 96 -6.38 10.19 -9.14
CA SER A 96 -6.58 9.53 -7.86
C SER A 96 -8.04 9.61 -7.40
N THR A 97 -8.32 9.06 -6.22
CA THR A 97 -9.61 9.23 -5.53
C THR A 97 -9.57 10.47 -4.63
N PHE A 98 -10.73 10.95 -4.18
CA PHE A 98 -10.78 12.05 -3.21
C PHE A 98 -10.22 11.68 -1.82
N ALA A 99 -10.12 10.39 -1.50
CA ALA A 99 -9.66 9.87 -0.20
C ALA A 99 -8.16 10.09 0.07
N VAL A 100 -7.43 10.80 -0.81
CA VAL A 100 -6.07 11.28 -0.56
C VAL A 100 -6.03 12.57 0.26
N PHE A 101 -7.13 13.33 0.30
CA PHE A 101 -7.21 14.62 0.98
C PHE A 101 -7.58 14.48 2.46
N SER A 102 -7.28 15.50 3.25
CA SER A 102 -7.69 15.55 4.65
C SER A 102 -9.20 15.73 4.81
N ALA A 103 -9.74 15.28 5.95
CA ALA A 103 -11.14 15.51 6.31
C ALA A 103 -11.49 17.00 6.33
N GLU A 104 -10.61 17.85 6.90
CA GLU A 104 -10.75 19.32 6.91
C GLU A 104 -10.92 19.88 5.49
N MET A 105 -10.09 19.45 4.55
CA MET A 105 -10.22 19.86 3.14
C MET A 105 -11.57 19.43 2.55
N LEU A 106 -12.02 18.20 2.83
CA LEU A 106 -13.25 17.63 2.29
C LEU A 106 -14.53 18.29 2.87
N GLU A 107 -14.45 18.90 4.05
CA GLU A 107 -15.52 19.77 4.58
C GLU A 107 -15.74 21.03 3.73
N TYR A 108 -14.68 21.58 3.12
CA TYR A 108 -14.78 22.74 2.23
C TYR A 108 -15.12 22.37 0.78
N LEU A 109 -14.66 21.20 0.31
CA LEU A 109 -14.82 20.78 -1.08
C LEU A 109 -14.93 19.26 -1.21
N VAL A 110 -16.03 18.78 -1.80
CA VAL A 110 -16.13 17.42 -2.33
C VAL A 110 -15.70 17.44 -3.80
N PRO A 111 -14.45 17.04 -4.15
CA PRO A 111 -14.01 17.05 -5.54
C PRO A 111 -14.65 15.90 -6.33
N GLU A 112 -15.01 16.18 -7.59
CA GLU A 112 -15.43 15.14 -8.53
C GLU A 112 -14.27 14.62 -9.38
N LEU A 113 -13.11 15.30 -9.33
CA LEU A 113 -11.88 14.93 -10.01
C LEU A 113 -10.68 15.25 -9.11
N THR A 114 -9.78 14.29 -8.95
CA THR A 114 -8.52 14.44 -8.21
C THR A 114 -7.36 14.15 -9.14
N LEU A 115 -6.44 15.12 -9.25
CA LEU A 115 -5.22 15.00 -10.04
C LEU A 115 -4.00 15.19 -9.13
N VAL A 116 -3.14 14.20 -9.05
CA VAL A 116 -1.92 14.25 -8.24
C VAL A 116 -0.74 14.66 -9.13
N MET A 117 0.03 15.62 -8.65
CA MET A 117 1.19 16.16 -9.36
C MET A 117 2.38 15.18 -9.33
N PRO A 118 3.37 15.35 -10.21
CA PRO A 118 4.65 14.63 -10.12
C PRO A 118 5.41 14.82 -8.79
N GLU A 119 6.36 13.92 -8.55
CA GLU A 119 7.33 14.03 -7.45
C GLU A 119 8.09 15.36 -7.51
N GLY A 120 8.27 16.01 -6.35
CA GLY A 120 9.01 17.27 -6.25
C GLY A 120 8.23 18.53 -6.65
N VAL A 121 6.99 18.42 -7.12
CA VAL A 121 6.10 19.57 -7.32
C VAL A 121 5.48 19.97 -5.98
N SER A 122 5.76 21.19 -5.52
CA SER A 122 5.19 21.78 -4.29
C SER A 122 3.74 22.24 -4.49
N VAL A 123 3.03 22.47 -3.37
CA VAL A 123 1.66 23.01 -3.39
C VAL A 123 1.65 24.35 -4.11
N HIS A 124 2.58 25.25 -3.78
CA HIS A 124 2.68 26.55 -4.43
C HIS A 124 2.83 26.48 -5.97
N ARG A 125 3.61 25.52 -6.50
CA ARG A 125 3.75 25.32 -7.95
C ARG A 125 2.46 24.78 -8.58
N ALA A 126 1.74 23.92 -7.87
CA ALA A 126 0.45 23.37 -8.31
C ALA A 126 -0.69 24.42 -8.25
N GLU A 127 -0.69 25.29 -7.24
CA GLU A 127 -1.57 26.47 -7.19
C GLU A 127 -1.31 27.43 -8.34
N ALA A 128 -0.03 27.74 -8.63
CA ALA A 128 0.36 28.58 -9.75
C ALA A 128 -0.10 27.98 -11.09
N PHE A 129 0.14 26.67 -11.29
CA PHE A 129 -0.35 25.93 -12.45
C PHE A 129 -1.88 26.06 -12.63
N MET A 130 -2.66 25.86 -11.57
CA MET A 130 -4.11 26.01 -11.66
C MET A 130 -4.54 27.47 -11.87
N ARG A 131 -3.92 28.44 -11.19
CA ARG A 131 -4.23 29.87 -11.39
C ARG A 131 -4.03 30.30 -12.85
N ASP A 132 -2.94 29.84 -13.47
CA ASP A 132 -2.52 30.28 -14.79
C ASP A 132 -3.19 29.47 -15.93
N PHE A 133 -3.63 28.23 -15.66
CA PHE A 133 -4.12 27.30 -16.68
C PHE A 133 -5.47 26.62 -16.39
N ARG A 134 -6.23 27.02 -15.36
CA ARG A 134 -7.55 26.45 -15.04
C ARG A 134 -8.51 26.54 -16.24
N PRO A 135 -9.05 25.40 -16.74
CA PRO A 135 -10.12 25.38 -17.74
C PRO A 135 -11.36 26.11 -17.26
N ALA A 136 -12.08 26.79 -18.16
CA ALA A 136 -13.33 27.50 -17.82
C ALA A 136 -14.45 26.57 -17.30
N SER A 137 -14.31 25.26 -17.50
CA SER A 137 -15.18 24.19 -17.00
C SER A 137 -14.89 23.77 -15.55
N VAL A 138 -13.86 24.32 -14.90
CA VAL A 138 -13.56 24.13 -13.47
C VAL A 138 -14.20 25.28 -12.67
N GLY A 139 -15.18 24.96 -11.84
CA GLY A 139 -15.85 25.95 -10.99
C GLY A 139 -15.00 26.35 -9.78
N PHE A 140 -14.47 25.34 -9.07
CA PHE A 140 -13.63 25.54 -7.90
C PHE A 140 -12.51 24.50 -7.84
N TYR A 141 -11.40 24.85 -7.20
CA TYR A 141 -10.31 23.92 -6.93
C TYR A 141 -9.64 24.24 -5.59
N LEU A 142 -9.07 23.21 -4.96
CA LEU A 142 -8.12 23.34 -3.85
C LEU A 142 -6.85 22.56 -4.20
N VAL A 143 -5.75 22.90 -3.52
CA VAL A 143 -4.48 22.19 -3.64
C VAL A 143 -3.97 21.87 -2.24
N GLU A 144 -3.57 20.63 -2.01
CA GLU A 144 -3.07 20.17 -0.71
C GLU A 144 -1.81 19.32 -0.89
N THR A 145 -0.95 19.27 0.13
CA THR A 145 0.04 18.19 0.23
C THR A 145 -0.66 16.94 0.71
N VAL A 146 -0.54 15.85 -0.03
CA VAL A 146 -1.11 14.54 0.30
C VAL A 146 -0.03 13.48 0.43
N LEU A 147 -0.36 12.40 1.15
CA LEU A 147 0.37 11.14 1.10
C LEU A 147 -0.38 10.17 0.19
N VAL A 148 0.34 9.58 -0.76
CA VAL A 148 -0.20 8.54 -1.64
C VAL A 148 0.64 7.27 -1.59
N HIS A 149 -0.01 6.12 -1.61
CA HIS A 149 0.64 4.86 -1.92
C HIS A 149 0.91 4.76 -3.43
N ASP A 150 2.09 4.28 -3.80
CA ASP A 150 2.47 3.91 -5.18
C ASP A 150 3.00 2.47 -5.12
N LEU A 151 2.05 1.52 -5.13
CA LEU A 151 2.26 0.10 -4.79
C LEU A 151 2.13 -0.82 -6.01
N THR A 152 3.06 -1.76 -6.13
CA THR A 152 2.93 -2.92 -7.03
C THR A 152 2.70 -4.18 -6.19
N PHE A 153 1.58 -4.85 -6.42
CA PHE A 153 1.38 -6.24 -6.01
C PHE A 153 1.83 -7.15 -7.15
N ALA A 154 2.61 -8.18 -6.87
CA ALA A 154 3.09 -9.12 -7.88
C ALA A 154 2.82 -10.57 -7.45
N VAL A 155 2.30 -11.40 -8.38
CA VAL A 155 2.03 -12.82 -8.12
C VAL A 155 2.47 -13.71 -9.29
N LEU A 156 3.11 -14.83 -8.92
CA LEU A 156 3.38 -15.95 -9.82
C LEU A 156 2.32 -17.03 -9.55
N PRO A 157 1.47 -17.40 -10.53
CA PRO A 157 0.43 -18.41 -10.34
C PRO A 157 1.00 -19.79 -10.04
N VAL A 158 0.19 -20.65 -9.42
CA VAL A 158 0.52 -22.07 -9.28
C VAL A 158 0.60 -22.75 -10.66
N ALA A 159 1.46 -23.76 -10.79
CA ALA A 159 1.64 -24.50 -12.04
C ALA A 159 0.30 -25.00 -12.62
N GLY A 160 0.07 -24.73 -13.90
CA GLY A 160 -1.18 -25.05 -14.60
C GLY A 160 -2.22 -23.92 -14.62
N VAL A 161 -2.03 -22.83 -13.87
CA VAL A 161 -2.87 -21.62 -13.96
C VAL A 161 -2.19 -20.60 -14.88
N ALA A 162 -2.86 -20.20 -15.97
CA ALA A 162 -2.36 -19.16 -16.86
C ALA A 162 -2.52 -17.77 -16.20
N PRO A 163 -1.54 -16.84 -16.33
CA PRO A 163 -1.64 -15.48 -15.78
C PRO A 163 -2.90 -14.71 -16.22
N ALA A 164 -3.37 -14.89 -17.46
CA ALA A 164 -4.63 -14.28 -17.93
C ALA A 164 -5.84 -14.76 -17.11
N THR A 165 -5.92 -16.05 -16.77
CA THR A 165 -6.96 -16.62 -15.90
C THR A 165 -6.94 -16.02 -14.49
N VAL A 166 -5.77 -15.58 -14.00
CA VAL A 166 -5.67 -14.92 -12.70
C VAL A 166 -6.29 -13.52 -12.74
N ARG A 167 -6.00 -12.72 -13.77
CA ARG A 167 -6.71 -11.44 -13.99
C ARG A 167 -8.22 -11.65 -14.06
N ASP A 168 -8.68 -12.57 -14.89
CA ASP A 168 -10.12 -12.80 -15.09
C ASP A 168 -10.83 -13.23 -13.80
N ARG A 169 -10.11 -13.94 -12.89
CA ARG A 169 -10.61 -14.28 -11.54
C ARG A 169 -10.60 -13.09 -10.58
N ILE A 170 -9.58 -12.24 -10.61
CA ILE A 170 -9.51 -11.00 -9.83
C ILE A 170 -10.70 -10.10 -10.19
N ASP A 171 -10.92 -9.88 -11.48
CA ASP A 171 -11.99 -9.02 -11.98
C ASP A 171 -13.39 -9.60 -11.66
N ALA A 172 -13.54 -10.94 -11.70
CA ALA A 172 -14.77 -11.62 -11.31
C ALA A 172 -15.02 -11.67 -9.79
N GLU A 173 -13.97 -11.62 -8.96
CA GLU A 173 -14.10 -11.55 -7.50
C GLU A 173 -14.44 -10.13 -7.02
N GLY A 174 -14.03 -9.09 -7.75
CA GLY A 174 -14.40 -7.69 -7.50
C GLY A 174 -13.77 -7.04 -6.25
N VAL A 175 -13.14 -7.82 -5.37
CA VAL A 175 -12.51 -7.33 -4.12
C VAL A 175 -11.47 -6.24 -4.37
N LEU A 176 -10.72 -6.27 -5.48
CA LEU A 176 -9.78 -5.21 -5.81
C LEU A 176 -10.46 -3.91 -6.23
N ALA A 177 -11.61 -3.97 -6.93
CA ALA A 177 -12.38 -2.78 -7.27
C ALA A 177 -12.99 -2.14 -6.03
N ASP A 178 -13.47 -2.96 -5.09
CA ASP A 178 -13.98 -2.51 -3.79
C ASP A 178 -12.87 -1.90 -2.91
N SER A 179 -11.76 -2.63 -2.71
CA SER A 179 -10.70 -2.21 -1.78
C SER A 179 -9.74 -1.15 -2.30
N LEU A 180 -9.56 -1.03 -3.63
CA LEU A 180 -8.61 -0.09 -4.24
C LEU A 180 -9.29 1.05 -5.01
N ASN A 181 -10.56 0.89 -5.41
CA ASN A 181 -11.33 1.78 -6.32
C ASN A 181 -10.72 1.89 -7.74
N ARG A 182 -9.44 2.26 -7.85
CA ARG A 182 -8.68 2.33 -9.11
C ARG A 182 -7.36 1.57 -9.01
N TYR A 183 -7.12 0.66 -9.94
CA TYR A 183 -5.87 -0.07 -10.10
C TYR A 183 -5.60 -0.40 -11.57
N GLU A 184 -4.36 -0.75 -11.91
CA GLU A 184 -3.95 -1.22 -13.23
C GLU A 184 -3.42 -2.65 -13.14
N THR A 185 -4.05 -3.60 -13.85
CA THR A 185 -3.58 -4.98 -13.91
C THR A 185 -2.81 -5.25 -15.20
N THR A 186 -1.55 -5.66 -15.08
CA THR A 186 -0.71 -6.08 -16.21
C THR A 186 -0.51 -7.59 -16.16
N VAL A 187 -0.83 -8.28 -17.25
CA VAL A 187 -0.59 -9.72 -17.42
C VAL A 187 0.72 -9.92 -18.16
N GLN A 188 1.65 -10.64 -17.54
CA GLN A 188 2.96 -10.99 -18.10
C GLN A 188 3.05 -12.52 -18.34
N PRO A 189 3.99 -13.02 -19.15
CA PRO A 189 4.10 -14.47 -19.41
C PRO A 189 4.32 -15.32 -18.14
N ALA A 190 4.97 -14.76 -17.11
CA ALA A 190 5.27 -15.46 -15.86
C ALA A 190 4.22 -15.24 -14.75
N GLY A 191 3.39 -14.19 -14.83
CA GLY A 191 2.51 -13.82 -13.72
C GLY A 191 1.73 -12.53 -13.94
N VAL A 192 1.14 -12.01 -12.87
CA VAL A 192 0.31 -10.81 -12.89
C VAL A 192 0.87 -9.78 -11.94
N THR A 193 0.90 -8.52 -12.37
CA THR A 193 1.12 -7.37 -11.49
C THR A 193 -0.13 -6.51 -11.41
N VAL A 194 -0.43 -5.99 -10.23
CA VAL A 194 -1.48 -5.00 -9.97
C VAL A 194 -0.80 -3.77 -9.40
N ARG A 195 -0.91 -2.64 -10.10
CA ARG A 195 -0.39 -1.35 -9.65
C ARG A 195 -1.52 -0.52 -9.06
N TYR A 196 -1.28 0.06 -7.89
CA TYR A 196 -2.20 0.93 -7.18
C TYR A 196 -1.51 2.28 -6.92
N PHE A 197 -2.23 3.36 -7.25
CA PHE A 197 -1.81 4.73 -6.95
C PHE A 197 -3.00 5.46 -6.33
N GLY A 198 -2.92 5.80 -5.04
CA GLY A 198 -4.08 6.32 -4.31
C GLY A 198 -3.83 6.61 -2.85
N ALA A 199 -4.91 6.71 -2.08
CA ALA A 199 -4.89 6.92 -0.64
C ALA A 199 -4.02 5.88 0.08
N VAL A 200 -3.43 6.28 1.22
CA VAL A 200 -2.71 5.35 2.10
C VAL A 200 -3.68 4.27 2.57
N LEU A 201 -3.27 3.01 2.42
CA LEU A 201 -4.04 1.83 2.77
C LEU A 201 -3.54 1.26 4.10
N SER A 202 -4.44 0.75 4.94
CA SER A 202 -4.06 -0.01 6.13
C SER A 202 -3.45 -1.36 5.77
N ASP A 203 -2.66 -1.92 6.69
CA ASP A 203 -2.17 -3.30 6.60
C ASP A 203 -3.32 -4.30 6.39
N GLY A 204 -4.48 -4.04 6.98
CA GLY A 204 -5.69 -4.85 6.80
C GLY A 204 -6.28 -4.78 5.38
N GLN A 205 -6.27 -3.60 4.74
CA GLN A 205 -6.64 -3.46 3.32
C GLN A 205 -5.62 -4.16 2.42
N ILE A 206 -4.33 -3.98 2.65
CA ILE A 206 -3.25 -4.61 1.87
C ILE A 206 -3.30 -6.14 2.03
N ALA A 207 -3.54 -6.66 3.23
CA ALA A 207 -3.73 -8.09 3.49
C ALA A 207 -4.97 -8.65 2.76
N ARG A 208 -6.11 -7.93 2.75
CA ARG A 208 -7.31 -8.32 1.98
C ARG A 208 -7.03 -8.42 0.48
N VAL A 209 -6.32 -7.44 -0.09
CA VAL A 209 -5.92 -7.43 -1.51
C VAL A 209 -4.97 -8.59 -1.83
N ARG A 210 -3.92 -8.81 -1.01
CA ARG A 210 -3.01 -9.96 -1.17
C ARG A 210 -3.74 -11.30 -1.10
N ALA A 211 -4.73 -11.43 -0.20
CA ALA A 211 -5.53 -12.65 -0.08
C ALA A 211 -6.41 -12.91 -1.31
N SER A 212 -7.02 -11.88 -1.90
CA SER A 212 -7.77 -12.02 -3.17
C SER A 212 -6.86 -12.41 -4.34
N ILE A 213 -5.76 -11.69 -4.55
CA ILE A 213 -4.77 -12.01 -5.59
C ILE A 213 -4.23 -13.44 -5.42
N GLY A 214 -3.93 -13.84 -4.18
CA GLY A 214 -3.48 -15.20 -3.85
C GLY A 214 -4.52 -16.27 -4.20
N ARG A 215 -5.79 -16.08 -3.81
CA ARG A 215 -6.90 -16.99 -4.18
C ARG A 215 -7.02 -17.13 -5.70
N ALA A 216 -7.03 -16.03 -6.43
CA ALA A 216 -7.13 -16.04 -7.90
C ALA A 216 -5.97 -16.81 -8.56
N ALA A 217 -4.75 -16.64 -8.02
CA ALA A 217 -3.52 -17.28 -8.48
C ALA A 217 -3.30 -18.72 -7.98
N GLY A 218 -4.08 -19.19 -7.01
CA GLY A 218 -3.93 -20.51 -6.40
C GLY A 218 -2.73 -20.62 -5.45
N VAL A 219 -2.33 -19.51 -4.81
CA VAL A 219 -1.18 -19.45 -3.87
C VAL A 219 -1.55 -18.78 -2.54
N PRO A 220 -0.83 -19.05 -1.45
CA PRO A 220 -0.99 -18.31 -0.18
C PRO A 220 -0.73 -16.80 -0.37
N ALA A 221 -1.40 -15.96 0.43
CA ALA A 221 -1.32 -14.50 0.35
C ALA A 221 0.12 -13.98 0.56
N GLU A 222 0.92 -14.71 1.32
CA GLU A 222 2.32 -14.42 1.63
C GLU A 222 3.20 -14.48 0.37
N ARG A 223 2.77 -15.22 -0.67
CA ARG A 223 3.46 -15.32 -1.96
C ARG A 223 3.05 -14.23 -2.96
N VAL A 224 2.07 -13.39 -2.61
CA VAL A 224 1.83 -12.11 -3.30
C VAL A 224 2.81 -11.11 -2.71
N LEU A 225 3.78 -10.70 -3.52
CA LEU A 225 4.74 -9.66 -3.16
C LEU A 225 4.06 -8.29 -3.19
N VAL A 226 4.50 -7.39 -2.33
CA VAL A 226 4.10 -5.97 -2.32
C VAL A 226 5.38 -5.16 -2.27
N GLU A 227 5.54 -4.26 -3.24
CA GLU A 227 6.72 -3.43 -3.40
C GLU A 227 6.33 -2.03 -3.86
N ALA A 228 7.25 -1.06 -3.72
CA ALA A 228 7.05 0.27 -4.28
C ALA A 228 7.09 0.22 -5.82
N SER A 229 6.12 0.82 -6.51
CA SER A 229 6.10 0.87 -7.98
C SER A 229 7.24 1.69 -8.59
N ARG A 230 7.92 2.51 -7.78
CA ARG A 230 9.06 3.35 -8.17
C ARG A 230 10.14 3.29 -7.07
N PRO A 231 11.45 3.41 -7.40
CA PRO A 231 12.51 3.51 -6.41
C PRO A 231 12.54 4.89 -5.72
N GLY A 232 13.26 5.00 -4.60
CA GLY A 232 13.48 6.24 -3.84
C GLY A 232 12.91 6.18 -2.42
N ALA A 233 13.48 6.96 -1.50
CA ALA A 233 13.29 6.82 -0.05
C ALA A 233 11.83 6.90 0.44
N GLY A 234 11.01 7.76 -0.17
CA GLY A 234 9.60 7.92 0.17
C GLY A 234 9.37 8.52 1.56
N VAL A 235 8.33 8.05 2.27
CA VAL A 235 7.89 8.61 3.56
C VAL A 235 7.74 7.49 4.60
N ASP A 236 8.62 7.50 5.59
CA ASP A 236 8.56 6.67 6.79
C ASP A 236 7.45 7.19 7.73
N LEU A 237 6.57 6.30 8.21
CA LEU A 237 5.46 6.59 9.12
C LEU A 237 5.66 5.95 10.51
N SER A 238 6.79 5.30 10.78
CA SER A 238 7.11 4.69 12.08
C SER A 238 7.15 5.68 13.26
N HIS A 239 7.15 6.99 12.97
CA HIS A 239 7.09 8.09 13.94
C HIS A 239 5.80 8.92 13.82
N GLY A 240 4.78 8.41 13.13
CA GLY A 240 3.51 9.07 12.87
C GLY A 240 3.49 9.83 11.54
N VAL A 241 2.34 10.43 11.23
CA VAL A 241 2.14 11.21 10.00
C VAL A 241 3.01 12.48 10.04
N PRO A 242 3.86 12.73 9.02
CA PRO A 242 4.66 13.96 8.97
C PRO A 242 3.76 15.18 8.75
N ASN A 243 4.21 16.36 9.21
CA ASN A 243 3.49 17.60 8.93
C ASN A 243 3.43 17.86 7.41
N LEU A 244 2.21 17.82 6.87
CA LEU A 244 1.92 18.03 5.45
C LEU A 244 1.81 19.51 5.08
N VAL A 245 1.61 20.41 6.05
CA VAL A 245 1.61 21.86 5.82
C VAL A 245 3.01 22.30 5.38
N GLU A 246 3.13 22.87 4.19
CA GLU A 246 4.37 23.52 3.75
C GLU A 246 4.58 24.81 4.57
N PRO A 247 5.76 25.05 5.17
CA PRO A 247 6.03 26.30 5.86
C PRO A 247 6.03 27.47 4.86
N PRO A 248 5.53 28.66 5.24
CA PRO A 248 5.43 29.78 4.32
C PRO A 248 6.81 30.19 3.79
N HIS A 249 6.96 30.18 2.47
CA HIS A 249 8.16 30.69 1.83
C HIS A 249 8.21 32.21 1.95
N GLY A 250 9.22 32.73 2.66
CA GLY A 250 9.50 34.15 2.70
C GLY A 250 9.96 34.65 1.33
N HIS A 251 9.44 35.82 0.92
CA HIS A 251 9.92 36.60 -0.22
C HIS A 251 11.12 37.47 0.17
#